data_AF-A0AAW0Y506-F1
#
_entry.id   AF-A0AAW0Y506-F1
#
_cell.length_a   1.000
_cell.length_b   1.000
_cell.length_c   1.000
_cell.angle_alpha   90.00
_cell.angle_beta   90.00
_cell.angle_gamma   90.00
#
_symmetry.space_group_name_H-M   'P 1'
#
loop_
_entity.id
_entity.type
_entity.pdbx_description
1 polymer ?
#
loop_
_entity_poly.entity_id
_entity_poly.type
_entity_poly.pdbx_seq_one_letter_code
_entity_poly.pdbx_strand_id
1 'polypeptide(L)'
;IYSLINCEQAFSNACRFGLERYLIPLKFRSDLVTPRQHEVLFNNLDQLMDLSETLVDRLMGNDDDNIGDQVGRAYYMLIDELADHYSNYLRGLPEADKVLVNKLHDLSFKDFLQVPQVPRKKPDITTFIHKP
;
A
#
# COMPACT_ATOMS: atom_id res chain seq x y z
N ILE A 1 -18.02 -0.68 -14.06
CA ILE A 1 -17.49 -1.93 -13.44
C ILE A 1 -16.07 -2.21 -13.90
N TYR A 2 -15.80 -2.35 -15.20
CA TYR A 2 -14.41 -2.50 -15.69
C TYR A 2 -13.46 -1.36 -15.25
N SER A 3 -13.96 -0.13 -15.14
CA SER A 3 -13.20 0.98 -14.56
C SER A 3 -12.79 0.75 -13.09
N LEU A 4 -13.67 0.14 -12.29
CA LEU A 4 -13.42 -0.18 -10.88
C LEU A 4 -12.35 -1.27 -10.77
N ILE A 5 -12.48 -2.33 -11.56
CA ILE A 5 -11.50 -3.42 -11.62
C ILE A 5 -10.12 -2.88 -12.04
N ASN A 6 -10.08 -2.02 -13.06
CA ASN A 6 -8.84 -1.38 -13.49
C ASN A 6 -8.24 -0.48 -12.40
N CYS A 7 -9.06 0.24 -11.65
CA CYS A 7 -8.61 1.04 -10.51
C CYS A 7 -7.99 0.15 -9.43
N GLU A 8 -8.62 -0.96 -9.07
CA GLU A 8 -8.08 -1.85 -8.03
C GLU A 8 -6.82 -2.59 -8.47
N GLN A 9 -6.76 -3.04 -9.72
CA GLN A 9 -5.53 -3.59 -10.27
C GLN A 9 -4.40 -2.55 -10.30
N ALA A 10 -4.71 -1.29 -10.63
CA ALA A 10 -3.72 -0.21 -10.61
C ALA A 10 -3.24 0.10 -9.18
N PHE A 11 -4.13 0.04 -8.19
CA PHE A 11 -3.80 0.18 -6.78
C PHE A 11 -2.90 -0.98 -6.33
N SER A 12 -3.34 -2.23 -6.48
CA SER A 12 -2.57 -3.43 -6.11
C SER A 12 -1.17 -3.44 -6.75
N ASN A 13 -1.07 -3.08 -8.03
CA ASN A 13 0.22 -3.00 -8.73
C ASN A 13 1.15 -1.88 -8.23
N ALA A 14 0.59 -0.76 -7.77
CA ALA A 14 1.37 0.31 -7.16
C ALA A 14 1.84 -0.09 -5.76
N CYS A 15 0.96 -0.76 -5.01
CA CYS A 15 1.20 -1.25 -3.67
C CYS A 15 2.30 -2.33 -3.63
N ARG A 16 2.22 -3.34 -4.51
CA ARG A 16 3.25 -4.39 -4.66
C ARG A 16 4.62 -3.80 -4.96
N PHE A 17 4.68 -2.78 -5.83
CA PHE A 17 5.94 -2.09 -6.09
C PHE A 17 6.49 -1.40 -4.83
N GLY A 18 5.65 -0.69 -4.08
CA GLY A 18 6.09 -0.01 -2.86
C GLY A 18 6.50 -0.98 -1.74
N LEU A 19 5.85 -2.15 -1.68
CA LEU A 19 6.20 -3.23 -0.76
C LEU A 19 7.61 -3.76 -1.04
N GLU A 20 7.88 -4.12 -2.29
CA GLU A 20 9.18 -4.66 -2.72
C GLU A 20 10.29 -3.62 -2.65
N ARG A 21 9.96 -2.35 -2.90
CA ARG A 21 10.94 -1.26 -2.97
C ARG A 21 11.26 -0.65 -1.61
N TYR A 22 10.25 -0.46 -0.76
CA TYR A 22 10.37 0.31 0.48
C TYR A 22 10.11 -0.57 1.72
N LEU A 23 8.95 -1.20 1.81
CA LEU A 23 8.51 -1.88 3.04
C LEU A 23 9.44 -3.03 3.41
N ILE A 24 9.64 -4.00 2.51
CA ILE A 24 10.48 -5.17 2.78
C ILE A 24 11.94 -4.76 3.01
N PRO A 25 12.60 -3.99 2.13
CA PRO A 25 14.02 -3.70 2.33
C PRO A 25 14.30 -2.86 3.57
N LEU A 26 13.44 -1.89 3.91
CA LEU A 26 13.62 -1.07 5.12
C LEU A 26 13.44 -1.87 6.40
N LYS A 27 12.73 -3.00 6.37
CA LYS A 27 12.64 -3.92 7.51
C LYS A 27 14.00 -4.52 7.89
N PHE A 28 14.85 -4.75 6.89
CA PHE A 28 16.17 -5.35 7.08
C PHE A 28 17.31 -4.32 7.20
N ARG A 29 17.02 -3.04 6.90
CA ARG A 29 17.98 -1.93 6.95
C ARG A 29 17.81 -1.12 8.24
N SER A 30 18.15 -1.74 9.36
CA SER A 30 18.09 -1.09 10.68
C SER A 30 19.04 0.11 10.83
N ASP A 31 20.04 0.19 9.94
CA ASP A 31 20.91 1.36 9.75
C ASP A 31 20.16 2.59 9.22
N LEU A 32 19.12 2.38 8.41
CA LEU A 32 18.34 3.43 7.80
C LEU A 32 17.10 3.79 8.62
N VAL A 33 16.40 2.79 9.14
CA VAL A 33 15.13 2.96 9.86
C VAL A 33 15.09 1.96 11.02
N THR A 34 14.84 2.42 12.24
CA THR A 34 14.73 1.50 13.39
C THR A 34 13.46 0.65 13.26
N PRO A 35 13.38 -0.54 13.90
CA PRO A 35 12.18 -1.38 13.83
C PRO A 35 10.90 -0.62 14.21
N ARG A 36 10.97 0.21 15.25
CA ARG A 36 9.84 1.07 15.67
C ARG A 36 9.48 2.12 14.62
N GLN A 37 10.48 2.74 13.97
CA GLN A 37 10.21 3.70 12.90
C GLN A 37 9.60 3.01 11.68
N HIS A 38 10.00 1.78 11.39
CA HIS A 38 9.44 0.96 10.31
C HIS A 38 7.97 0.63 10.60
N GLU A 39 7.66 0.17 11.81
CA GLU A 39 6.29 -0.09 12.28
C GLU A 39 5.42 1.17 12.19
N VAL A 40 5.93 2.34 12.60
CA VAL A 40 5.17 3.60 12.51
C VAL A 40 4.99 4.05 11.05
N LEU A 41 6.03 3.91 10.22
CA LEU A 41 6.02 4.39 8.84
C LEU A 41 5.06 3.59 7.95
N PHE A 42 4.93 2.27 8.19
CA PHE A 42 4.10 1.39 7.36
C PHE A 42 2.84 0.89 8.07
N ASN A 43 2.75 0.96 9.40
CA ASN A 43 1.59 0.52 10.18
C ASN A 43 1.05 -0.85 9.69
N ASN A 44 -0.22 -0.92 9.31
CA ASN A 44 -0.91 -2.08 8.77
C ASN A 44 -1.06 -2.05 7.23
N LEU A 45 -0.14 -1.40 6.52
CA LEU A 45 -0.19 -1.29 5.05
C LEU A 45 -0.12 -2.66 4.38
N ASP A 46 0.64 -3.60 4.94
CA ASP A 46 0.68 -5.00 4.49
C ASP A 46 -0.70 -5.66 4.49
N GLN A 47 -1.44 -5.52 5.59
CA GLN A 47 -2.79 -6.06 5.73
C GLN A 47 -3.78 -5.41 4.75
N LEU A 48 -3.67 -4.09 4.53
CA LEU A 48 -4.48 -3.39 3.54
C LEU A 48 -4.22 -3.88 2.11
N MET A 49 -2.97 -4.21 1.80
CA MET A 49 -2.60 -4.76 0.49
C MET A 49 -3.15 -6.16 0.30
N ASP A 50 -3.03 -7.03 1.30
CA ASP A 50 -3.56 -8.40 1.25
C ASP A 50 -5.09 -8.41 1.04
N LEU A 51 -5.80 -7.49 1.69
CA LEU A 51 -7.25 -7.30 1.51
C LEU A 51 -7.59 -6.80 0.11
N SER A 52 -6.82 -5.87 -0.44
CA SER A 52 -7.00 -5.36 -1.80
C SER A 52 -6.71 -6.44 -2.85
N GLU A 53 -5.67 -7.24 -2.68
CA GLU A 53 -5.38 -8.39 -3.56
C GLU A 53 -6.50 -9.43 -3.51
N THR A 54 -6.98 -9.76 -2.30
CA THR A 54 -8.13 -10.65 -2.10
C THR A 54 -9.40 -10.14 -2.82
N LEU A 55 -9.63 -8.82 -2.77
CA LEU A 55 -10.74 -8.19 -3.49
C LEU A 55 -10.56 -8.32 -5.00
N VAL A 56 -9.37 -8.03 -5.54
CA VAL A 56 -9.06 -8.16 -6.97
C VAL A 56 -9.25 -9.60 -7.45
N ASP A 57 -8.79 -10.60 -6.70
CA ASP A 57 -8.95 -12.01 -7.05
C ASP A 57 -10.43 -12.41 -7.11
N ARG A 58 -11.25 -11.94 -6.15
CA ARG A 58 -12.70 -12.16 -6.16
C ARG A 58 -13.40 -11.46 -7.33
N LEU A 59 -12.90 -10.30 -7.76
CA LEU A 59 -13.42 -9.57 -8.91
C LEU A 59 -13.03 -10.21 -10.25
N MET A 60 -11.87 -10.89 -10.32
CA MET A 60 -11.38 -11.54 -11.55
C MET A 60 -11.80 -13.01 -11.70
N GLY A 61 -12.05 -13.71 -10.59
CA GLY A 61 -12.23 -15.17 -10.58
C GLY A 61 -13.56 -15.71 -11.12
N ASN A 62 -14.44 -14.90 -11.70
CA ASN A 62 -15.81 -15.31 -12.02
C ASN A 62 -16.21 -15.00 -13.47
N ASP A 63 -16.30 -16.05 -14.30
CA ASP A 63 -16.71 -16.06 -15.72
C ASP A 63 -18.25 -15.93 -15.92
N ASP A 64 -18.99 -15.34 -14.98
CA ASP A 64 -20.45 -15.28 -15.04
C ASP A 64 -20.97 -13.95 -15.62
N ASP A 65 -22.02 -14.03 -16.44
CA ASP A 65 -22.64 -12.91 -17.19
C ASP A 65 -23.20 -11.77 -16.32
N ASN A 66 -23.26 -11.91 -14.99
CA ASN A 66 -23.80 -10.90 -14.07
C ASN A 66 -22.73 -10.26 -13.17
N ILE A 67 -21.81 -9.56 -13.82
CA ILE A 67 -20.66 -8.87 -13.21
C ILE A 67 -21.12 -7.85 -12.12
N GLY A 68 -22.30 -7.24 -12.26
CA GLY A 68 -22.80 -6.21 -11.34
C GLY A 68 -23.10 -6.71 -9.93
N ASP A 69 -23.91 -7.76 -9.80
CA ASP A 69 -24.26 -8.35 -8.50
C ASP A 69 -23.04 -8.95 -7.79
N GLN A 70 -22.06 -9.42 -8.55
CA GLN A 70 -20.84 -10.03 -8.03
C GLN A 70 -19.91 -8.99 -7.40
N VAL A 71 -19.70 -7.85 -8.05
CA VAL A 71 -18.95 -6.73 -7.45
C VAL A 71 -19.60 -6.29 -6.15
N GLY A 72 -20.93 -6.16 -6.12
CA GLY A 72 -21.67 -5.81 -4.91
C GLY A 72 -21.41 -6.80 -3.77
N ARG A 73 -21.45 -8.11 -4.05
CA ARG A 73 -21.16 -9.16 -3.06
C ARG A 73 -19.70 -9.14 -2.59
N ALA A 74 -18.75 -8.96 -3.50
CA ALA A 74 -17.33 -8.93 -3.17
C ALA A 74 -17.00 -7.80 -2.19
N TYR A 75 -17.49 -6.59 -2.45
CA TYR A 75 -17.34 -5.47 -1.52
C TYR A 75 -18.12 -5.70 -0.22
N TYR A 76 -19.39 -6.14 -0.30
CA TYR A 76 -20.20 -6.37 0.90
C TYR A 76 -19.54 -7.34 1.90
N MET A 77 -18.83 -8.37 1.42
CA MET A 77 -18.13 -9.33 2.29
C MET A 77 -16.90 -8.75 2.99
N LEU A 78 -16.24 -7.74 2.40
CA LEU A 78 -14.96 -7.21 2.86
C LEU A 78 -15.04 -5.79 3.42
N ILE A 79 -16.18 -5.10 3.27
CA ILE A 79 -16.29 -3.67 3.53
C ILE A 79 -16.02 -3.29 4.98
N ASP A 80 -16.49 -4.09 5.94
CA ASP A 80 -16.28 -3.83 7.36
C ASP A 80 -14.80 -3.98 7.73
N GLU A 81 -14.15 -5.04 7.23
CA GLU A 81 -12.74 -5.29 7.44
C GLU A 81 -11.86 -4.22 6.77
N LEU A 82 -12.19 -3.82 5.54
CA LEU A 82 -11.54 -2.72 4.84
C LEU A 82 -11.69 -1.43 5.67
N ALA A 83 -12.91 -1.09 6.09
CA ALA A 83 -13.16 0.13 6.86
C ALA A 83 -12.33 0.18 8.14
N ASP A 84 -12.24 -0.92 8.88
CA ASP A 84 -11.45 -1.01 10.11
C ASP A 84 -9.95 -0.84 9.84
N HIS A 85 -9.41 -1.53 8.83
CA HIS A 85 -7.99 -1.43 8.49
C HIS A 85 -7.62 -0.04 7.94
N TYR A 86 -8.44 0.56 7.09
CA TYR A 86 -8.24 1.92 6.58
C TYR A 86 -8.34 2.94 7.70
N SER A 87 -9.31 2.80 8.60
CA SER A 87 -9.47 3.68 9.77
C SER A 87 -8.25 3.63 10.69
N ASN A 88 -7.70 2.43 10.94
CA ASN A 88 -6.47 2.27 11.70
C ASN A 88 -5.26 2.90 10.97
N TYR A 89 -5.15 2.68 9.66
CA TYR A 89 -4.06 3.20 8.85
C TYR A 89 -4.02 4.73 8.86
N LEU A 90 -5.17 5.36 8.58
CA LEU A 90 -5.31 6.83 8.54
C LEU A 90 -5.02 7.49 9.89
N ARG A 91 -5.29 6.82 11.01
CA ARG A 91 -4.92 7.33 12.35
C ARG A 91 -3.40 7.36 12.56
N GLY A 92 -2.67 6.42 11.97
CA GLY A 92 -1.21 6.34 12.05
C GLY A 92 -0.48 7.25 11.07
N LEU A 93 -1.13 7.65 9.97
CA LEU A 93 -0.51 8.40 8.87
C LEU A 93 0.20 9.71 9.31
N PRO A 94 -0.35 10.55 10.21
CA PRO A 94 0.35 11.75 10.67
C PRO A 94 1.66 11.47 11.41
N GLU A 95 1.79 10.34 12.11
CA GLU A 95 3.04 9.93 12.74
C GLU A 95 4.02 9.34 11.73
N ALA A 96 3.52 8.60 10.74
CA ALA A 96 4.31 8.14 9.61
C ALA A 96 4.96 9.30 8.85
N ASP A 97 4.21 10.38 8.61
CA ASP A 97 4.72 11.60 7.96
C ASP A 97 5.85 12.25 8.75
N LYS A 98 5.73 12.34 10.08
CA LYS A 98 6.79 12.89 10.93
C LYS A 98 8.06 12.05 10.82
N VAL A 99 7.94 10.73 10.86
CA VAL A 99 9.08 9.82 10.68
C VAL A 99 9.69 10.01 9.29
N LEU A 100 8.86 10.08 8.25
CA LEU A 100 9.33 10.24 6.87
C LEU A 100 10.06 11.56 6.67
N VAL A 101 9.50 12.70 7.09
CA VAL A 101 10.13 14.02 6.99
C VAL A 101 11.49 14.04 7.68
N ASN A 102 11.57 13.47 8.90
CA ASN A 102 12.83 13.38 9.62
C ASN A 102 13.86 12.53 8.88
N LYS A 103 13.45 11.38 8.31
CA LYS A 103 14.34 10.51 7.54
C LYS A 103 14.75 11.10 6.19
N LEU A 104 13.91 11.94 5.59
CA LEU A 104 14.25 12.74 4.41
C LEU A 104 15.28 13.84 4.70
N HIS A 105 15.89 13.92 5.89
CA HIS A 105 17.09 14.74 6.13
C HIS A 105 18.39 13.90 6.13
N ASP A 106 18.26 12.58 6.25
CA ASP A 106 19.38 11.64 6.20
C ASP A 106 19.78 11.36 4.75
N LEU A 107 21.06 11.58 4.42
CA LEU A 107 21.60 11.34 3.07
C LEU A 107 21.57 9.85 2.71
N SER A 108 21.89 8.96 3.65
CA SER A 108 21.89 7.50 3.42
C SER A 108 20.48 7.00 3.10
N PHE A 109 19.48 7.57 3.77
CA PHE A 109 18.07 7.25 3.50
C PHE A 109 17.66 7.76 2.12
N LYS A 110 18.02 8.99 1.74
CA LYS A 110 17.74 9.53 0.39
C LYS A 110 18.39 8.70 -0.71
N ASP A 111 19.65 8.32 -0.53
CA ASP A 111 20.39 7.51 -1.49
C ASP A 111 19.71 6.15 -1.68
N PHE A 112 19.27 5.52 -0.58
CA PHE A 112 18.46 4.31 -0.64
C PHE A 112 17.18 4.50 -1.47
N LEU A 113 16.44 5.60 -1.26
CA LEU A 113 15.21 5.89 -2.03
C LEU A 113 15.47 6.11 -3.52
N GLN A 114 16.62 6.69 -3.88
CA GLN A 114 16.97 7.05 -5.25
C GLN A 114 17.67 5.94 -6.02
N VAL A 115 18.20 4.91 -5.36
CA VAL A 115 18.98 3.84 -6.00
C VAL A 115 18.34 2.46 -5.80
N PRO A 116 17.95 1.75 -6.87
CA PRO A 116 17.80 2.24 -8.25
C PRO A 116 16.74 3.34 -8.39
N GLN A 117 16.83 4.14 -9.46
CA GLN A 117 15.88 5.22 -9.70
C GLN A 117 14.45 4.70 -9.80
N VAL A 118 13.53 5.37 -9.11
CA VAL A 118 12.10 5.06 -9.18
C VAL A 118 11.60 5.35 -10.60
N PRO A 119 11.00 4.36 -11.30
CA PRO A 119 10.44 4.60 -12.62
C PRO A 119 9.36 5.70 -12.57
N ARG A 120 9.30 6.58 -13.57
CA ARG A 120 8.38 7.74 -13.59
C ARG A 120 6.89 7.43 -13.34
N LYS A 121 6.44 6.21 -13.63
CA LYS A 121 5.04 5.76 -13.44
C LYS A 121 4.80 5.04 -12.12
N LYS A 122 5.83 4.87 -11.29
CA LYS A 122 5.75 4.15 -10.01
C LYS A 122 5.79 5.15 -8.85
N PRO A 123 5.11 4.85 -7.73
CA PRO A 123 5.05 5.77 -6.60
C PRO A 123 6.42 5.91 -5.93
N ASP A 124 6.79 7.15 -5.60
CA ASP A 124 7.83 7.39 -4.59
C ASP A 124 7.32 6.98 -3.19
N ILE A 125 8.20 6.98 -2.18
CA ILE A 125 7.81 6.53 -0.84
C ILE A 125 6.67 7.36 -0.25
N THR A 126 6.66 8.67 -0.48
CA THR A 126 5.61 9.58 0.00
C THR A 126 4.26 9.25 -0.65
N THR A 127 4.25 9.07 -1.97
CA THR A 127 3.05 8.70 -2.73
C THR A 127 2.58 7.30 -2.36
N PHE A 128 3.50 6.39 -2.03
CA PHE A 128 3.19 5.03 -1.62
C PHE A 128 2.48 4.99 -0.26
N ILE A 129 2.97 5.70 0.75
CA ILE A 129 2.31 5.74 2.07
C ILE A 129 0.95 6.48 2.05
N HIS A 130 0.73 7.36 1.06
CA HIS A 130 -0.55 8.05 0.89
C HIS A 130 -1.46 7.38 -0.15
N LYS A 131 -1.07 6.18 -0.61
CA LYS A 131 -1.82 5.49 -1.66
C LYS A 131 -3.14 4.92 -1.14
N PRO A 132 -3.18 4.22 0.01
CA PRO A 132 -4.42 3.84 0.67
C PRO A 132 -5.13 5.08 1.24
#